data_AF-A0A6C7ANH0-F1
#
_entry.id   AF-A0A6C7ANH0-F1
#
_cell.length_a   1.000
_cell.length_b   1.000
_cell.length_c   1.000
_cell.angle_alpha   90.00
_cell.angle_beta   90.00
_cell.angle_gamma   90.00
#
_symmetry.space_group_name_H-M   'P 1'
#
loop_
_entity.id
_entity.type
_entity.pdbx_description
1 polymer ?
#
loop_
_entity_poly.entity_id
_entity_poly.type
_entity_poly.pdbx_seq_one_letter_code
_entity_poly.pdbx_strand_id
1 'polypeptide(L)'
;MSLYFFNNVPAEYLDKFCAVRDAFSNLENLLVTAEILNTCHESWNKETKDFDLLISTGTHKRILVKKTDGFFTMNLPFQVIEYESNICFNYDAYALPVNAEFISRCRNVIATCGNGSFSYEAIAVELCDNFDRDIQQAINYCDAISSLLLVDHGYFRFDDDLKNARGKVHPRYHFDFFCNNSTNVKIGSNIRIGDTFFLDLFDVSKDRPYLT
;
A
#
# COMPACT_ATOMS: atom_id res chain seq x y z
N MET A 1 15.97 4.98 9.95
CA MET A 1 14.78 4.23 9.53
C MET A 1 13.86 4.15 10.73
N SER A 2 12.58 4.48 10.60
CA SER A 2 11.59 4.26 11.67
C SER A 2 10.63 3.16 11.24
N LEU A 3 10.16 2.36 12.19
CA LEU A 3 9.23 1.27 11.98
C LEU A 3 8.01 1.50 12.87
N TYR A 4 6.81 1.46 12.28
CA TYR A 4 5.55 1.60 13.00
C TYR A 4 4.75 0.30 12.83
N PHE A 5 4.58 -0.42 13.93
CA PHE A 5 3.90 -1.71 13.97
C PHE A 5 2.44 -1.50 14.33
N PHE A 6 1.54 -2.12 13.58
CA PHE A 6 0.11 -2.15 13.87
C PHE A 6 -0.30 -3.60 14.10
N ASN A 7 -0.82 -3.91 15.28
CA ASN A 7 -1.30 -5.24 15.63
C ASN A 7 -2.76 -5.21 16.08
N ASN A 8 -3.43 -6.36 15.98
CA ASN A 8 -4.86 -6.49 16.22
C ASN A 8 -5.68 -5.51 15.37
N VAL A 9 -5.28 -5.30 14.11
CA VAL A 9 -6.08 -4.50 13.17
C VAL A 9 -7.39 -5.26 12.94
N PRO A 10 -8.57 -4.62 13.10
CA PRO A 10 -9.84 -5.32 12.93
C PRO A 10 -9.96 -5.94 11.53
N ALA A 11 -10.48 -7.17 11.48
CA ALA A 11 -10.58 -7.95 10.23
C ALA A 11 -11.33 -7.20 9.12
N GLU A 12 -12.35 -6.42 9.47
CA GLU A 12 -13.11 -5.60 8.52
C GLU A 12 -12.26 -4.57 7.74
N TYR A 13 -11.09 -4.18 8.24
CA TYR A 13 -10.14 -3.35 7.50
C TYR A 13 -9.15 -4.19 6.70
N LEU A 14 -8.65 -5.29 7.27
CA LEU A 14 -7.72 -6.19 6.57
C LEU A 14 -8.39 -6.84 5.34
N ASP A 15 -9.67 -7.16 5.43
CA ASP A 15 -10.45 -7.77 4.34
C ASP A 15 -10.71 -6.79 3.18
N LYS A 16 -10.52 -5.47 3.38
CA LYS A 16 -10.61 -4.47 2.30
C LYS A 16 -9.39 -4.50 1.37
N PHE A 17 -8.26 -5.09 1.78
CA PHE A 17 -7.09 -5.19 0.92
C PHE A 17 -7.38 -6.11 -0.28
N CYS A 18 -7.27 -5.55 -1.48
CA CYS A 18 -7.55 -6.25 -2.73
C CYS A 18 -6.29 -6.84 -3.37
N ALA A 19 -6.48 -7.76 -4.32
CA ALA A 19 -5.39 -8.27 -5.14
C ALA A 19 -4.94 -7.18 -6.13
N VAL A 20 -3.64 -6.87 -6.14
CA VAL A 20 -3.11 -5.81 -6.99
C VAL A 20 -2.97 -6.29 -8.44
N ARG A 21 -3.73 -5.69 -9.36
CA ARG A 21 -3.73 -6.03 -10.80
C ARG A 21 -3.25 -4.88 -11.70
N ASP A 22 -3.29 -3.67 -11.17
CA ASP A 22 -3.00 -2.41 -11.84
C ASP A 22 -2.71 -1.32 -10.78
N ALA A 23 -2.44 -0.09 -11.26
CA ALA A 23 -2.17 1.06 -10.40
C ALA A 23 -3.38 1.42 -9.51
N PHE A 24 -4.62 1.24 -10.00
CA PHE A 24 -5.83 1.52 -9.23
C PHE A 24 -5.98 0.57 -8.04
N SER A 25 -5.78 -0.73 -8.27
CA SER A 25 -5.79 -1.74 -7.21
C SER A 25 -4.72 -1.46 -6.15
N ASN A 26 -3.54 -0.98 -6.58
CA ASN A 26 -2.49 -0.61 -5.64
C ASN A 26 -2.86 0.66 -4.86
N LEU A 27 -3.43 1.66 -5.53
CA LEU A 27 -3.93 2.87 -4.88
C LEU A 27 -5.00 2.52 -3.84
N GLU A 28 -5.97 1.65 -4.15
CA GLU A 28 -6.95 1.16 -3.17
C GLU A 28 -6.28 0.59 -1.91
N ASN A 29 -5.24 -0.24 -2.07
CA ASN A 29 -4.51 -0.78 -0.91
C ASN A 29 -3.76 0.31 -0.12
N LEU A 30 -3.23 1.35 -0.78
CA LEU A 30 -2.69 2.53 -0.09
C LEU A 30 -3.78 3.27 0.71
N LEU A 31 -4.98 3.41 0.16
CA LEU A 31 -6.11 4.05 0.82
C LEU A 31 -6.60 3.25 2.02
N VAL A 32 -6.67 1.91 1.91
CA VAL A 32 -6.99 1.03 3.05
C VAL A 32 -5.96 1.21 4.16
N THR A 33 -4.68 1.30 3.81
CA THR A 33 -3.61 1.57 4.80
C THR A 33 -3.84 2.91 5.49
N ALA A 34 -4.11 3.98 4.74
CA ALA A 34 -4.40 5.29 5.32
C ALA A 34 -5.65 5.28 6.20
N GLU A 35 -6.70 4.54 5.82
CA GLU A 35 -7.93 4.38 6.60
C GLU A 35 -7.68 3.67 7.94
N ILE A 36 -6.83 2.62 7.94
CA ILE A 36 -6.38 1.95 9.17
C ILE A 36 -5.67 2.95 10.08
N LEU A 37 -4.72 3.73 9.57
CA LEU A 37 -4.01 4.73 10.38
C LEU A 37 -4.95 5.80 10.95
N ASN A 38 -5.93 6.24 10.16
CA ASN A 38 -6.88 7.26 10.55
C ASN A 38 -7.95 6.79 11.54
N THR A 39 -8.13 5.47 11.71
CA THR A 39 -9.25 4.93 12.51
C THR A 39 -8.80 3.98 13.63
N CYS A 40 -7.81 3.14 13.37
CA CYS A 40 -7.34 2.08 14.27
C CYS A 40 -6.14 2.54 15.10
N HIS A 41 -6.25 3.69 15.77
CA HIS A 41 -5.13 4.26 16.55
C HIS A 41 -4.66 3.32 17.66
N GLU A 42 -5.58 2.58 18.29
CA GLU A 42 -5.27 1.62 19.35
C GLU A 42 -4.45 0.41 18.86
N SER A 43 -4.49 0.13 17.55
CA SER A 43 -3.66 -0.93 16.95
C SER A 43 -2.20 -0.52 16.82
N TRP A 44 -1.85 0.77 16.94
CA TRP A 44 -0.46 1.21 16.87
C TRP A 44 0.32 0.74 18.10
N ASN A 45 1.19 -0.23 17.88
CA ASN A 45 1.96 -0.89 18.92
C ASN A 45 3.39 -0.37 18.99
N LYS A 46 3.78 0.17 20.14
CA LYS A 46 5.15 0.66 20.43
C LYS A 46 6.00 -0.32 21.23
N GLU A 47 5.41 -1.39 21.74
CA GLU A 47 6.05 -2.29 22.71
C GLU A 47 6.58 -3.57 22.08
N THR A 48 5.84 -4.11 21.11
CA THR A 48 6.12 -5.39 20.46
C THR A 48 6.47 -5.19 18.98
N LYS A 49 7.13 -6.19 18.39
CA LYS A 49 7.45 -6.22 16.96
C LYS A 49 6.47 -7.09 16.16
N ASP A 50 5.39 -7.56 16.78
CA ASP A 50 4.34 -8.29 16.08
C ASP A 50 3.43 -7.31 15.34
N PHE A 51 2.90 -7.72 14.18
CA PHE A 51 2.11 -6.84 13.34
C PHE A 51 1.21 -7.59 12.36
N ASP A 52 0.09 -6.96 12.05
CA ASP A 52 -0.73 -7.20 10.85
C ASP A 52 -0.32 -6.23 9.72
N LEU A 53 0.07 -5.02 10.09
CA LEU A 53 0.50 -3.94 9.20
C LEU A 53 1.78 -3.29 9.75
N LEU A 54 2.78 -3.11 8.89
CA LEU A 54 4.04 -2.44 9.19
C LEU A 54 4.25 -1.26 8.23
N ILE A 55 4.56 -0.10 8.79
CA ILE A 55 5.00 1.07 8.04
C ILE A 55 6.50 1.28 8.31
N SER A 56 7.31 1.26 7.26
CA SER A 56 8.75 1.54 7.32
C SER A 56 9.05 2.87 6.64
N THR A 57 9.86 3.71 7.30
CA THR A 57 10.33 4.99 6.77
C THR A 57 11.85 5.04 6.70
N GLY A 58 12.39 5.87 5.81
CA GLY A 58 13.83 6.00 5.59
C GLY A 58 14.13 5.96 4.10
N THR A 59 15.24 5.34 3.72
CA THR A 59 15.64 5.18 2.31
C THR A 59 14.65 4.31 1.53
N HIS A 60 14.16 3.23 2.16
CA HIS A 60 13.16 2.34 1.56
C HIS A 60 11.84 2.51 2.32
N LYS A 61 11.06 3.51 1.92
CA LYS A 61 9.73 3.74 2.49
C LYS A 61 8.77 2.65 2.01
N ARG A 62 8.23 1.86 2.92
CA ARG A 62 7.45 0.67 2.60
C ARG A 62 6.24 0.52 3.51
N ILE A 63 5.16 0.01 2.95
CA ILE A 63 4.05 -0.59 3.67
C ILE A 63 4.19 -2.09 3.49
N LEU A 64 4.10 -2.86 4.56
CA LEU A 64 4.10 -4.31 4.56
C LEU A 64 2.85 -4.79 5.28
N VAL A 65 2.07 -5.64 4.62
CA VAL A 65 0.86 -6.22 5.17
C VAL A 65 1.07 -7.72 5.29
N LYS A 66 0.77 -8.25 6.47
CA LYS A 66 0.81 -9.67 6.78
C LYS A 66 -0.56 -10.29 6.51
N LYS A 67 -0.58 -11.37 5.75
CA LYS A 67 -1.75 -12.21 5.54
C LYS A 67 -1.50 -13.58 6.15
N THR A 68 -2.57 -14.35 6.32
CA THR A 68 -2.47 -15.74 6.82
C THR A 68 -1.57 -16.62 5.96
N ASP A 69 -1.59 -16.37 4.65
CA ASP A 69 -0.92 -17.11 3.59
C ASP A 69 0.30 -16.39 3.02
N GLY A 70 0.78 -15.30 3.64
CA GLY A 70 1.92 -14.60 3.10
C GLY A 70 2.03 -13.13 3.49
N PHE A 71 2.64 -12.35 2.62
CA PHE A 71 2.87 -10.92 2.80
C PHE A 71 2.71 -10.21 1.48
N PHE A 72 2.31 -8.94 1.51
CA PHE A 72 2.53 -8.06 0.36
C PHE A 72 3.08 -6.72 0.81
N THR A 73 3.81 -6.07 -0.07
CA THR A 73 4.40 -4.77 0.21
C THR A 73 4.30 -3.84 -0.98
N MET A 74 4.19 -2.57 -0.67
CA MET A 74 4.13 -1.45 -1.60
C MET A 74 4.96 -0.28 -1.06
N ASN A 75 5.34 0.63 -1.94
CA ASN A 75 5.98 1.89 -1.60
C ASN A 75 5.06 2.72 -0.71
N LEU A 76 5.64 3.45 0.24
CA LEU A 76 4.94 4.46 1.02
C LEU A 76 5.21 5.84 0.38
N PRO A 77 4.26 6.42 -0.38
CA PRO A 77 4.46 7.71 -1.04
C PRO A 77 4.26 8.90 -0.09
N PHE A 78 3.74 8.66 1.12
CA PHE A 78 3.39 9.69 2.08
C PHE A 78 4.49 9.95 3.11
N GLN A 79 4.48 11.16 3.65
CA GLN A 79 5.17 11.45 4.90
C GLN A 79 4.35 10.92 6.07
N VAL A 80 5.02 10.31 7.04
CA VAL A 80 4.40 9.93 8.31
C VAL A 80 4.52 11.09 9.27
N ILE A 81 3.39 11.53 9.82
CA ILE A 81 3.33 12.52 10.89
C ILE A 81 3.00 11.77 12.17
N GLU A 82 3.88 11.89 13.16
CA GLU A 82 3.73 11.24 14.46
C GLU A 82 3.18 12.23 15.49
N TYR A 83 2.11 11.83 16.18
CA TYR A 83 1.59 12.48 17.38
C TYR A 83 1.76 11.56 18.59
N GLU A 84 1.37 12.02 19.77
CA GLU A 84 1.53 11.26 21.02
C GLU A 84 0.85 9.88 20.96
N SER A 85 -0.40 9.85 20.49
CA SER A 85 -1.28 8.66 20.53
C SER A 85 -1.63 8.08 19.17
N ASN A 86 -1.28 8.75 18.06
CA ASN A 86 -1.57 8.27 16.72
C ASN A 86 -0.53 8.74 15.71
N ILE A 87 -0.58 8.14 14.52
CA ILE A 87 0.15 8.62 13.35
C ILE A 87 -0.85 8.89 12.22
N CYS A 88 -0.54 9.85 11.36
CA CYS A 88 -1.28 10.07 10.13
C CYS A 88 -0.33 10.24 8.95
N PHE A 89 -0.91 10.26 7.75
CA PHE A 89 -0.18 10.51 6.52
C PHE A 89 -0.42 11.92 6.00
N ASN A 90 0.65 12.52 5.48
CA ASN A 90 0.62 13.75 4.71
C ASN A 90 1.22 13.51 3.33
N TYR A 91 0.55 13.96 2.27
CA TYR A 91 1.10 13.96 0.94
C TYR A 91 1.85 15.27 0.70
N ASP A 92 3.10 15.29 1.18
CA ASP A 92 3.93 16.50 1.29
C ASP A 92 4.13 17.24 -0.04
N ALA A 93 4.28 16.50 -1.15
CA ALA A 93 4.45 17.08 -2.48
C ALA A 93 3.28 17.99 -2.94
N TYR A 94 2.09 17.78 -2.37
CA TYR A 94 0.88 18.54 -2.68
C TYR A 94 0.32 19.30 -1.48
N ALA A 95 1.01 19.25 -0.33
CA ALA A 95 0.54 19.79 0.94
C ALA A 95 -0.87 19.32 1.34
N LEU A 96 -1.20 18.06 1.06
CA LEU A 96 -2.53 17.49 1.33
C LEU A 96 -2.49 16.48 2.48
N PRO A 97 -3.30 16.66 3.54
CA PRO A 97 -3.46 15.62 4.55
C PRO A 97 -4.18 14.40 3.95
N VAL A 98 -3.70 13.19 4.24
CA VAL A 98 -4.33 11.95 3.78
C VAL A 98 -5.39 11.53 4.80
N ASN A 99 -6.44 12.32 4.89
CA ASN A 99 -7.58 12.13 5.79
C ASN A 99 -8.77 11.43 5.06
N ALA A 100 -9.92 11.33 5.73
CA ALA A 100 -11.13 10.74 5.14
C ALA A 100 -11.59 11.47 3.86
N GLU A 101 -11.37 12.78 3.78
CA GLU A 101 -11.67 13.63 2.62
C GLU A 101 -10.81 13.25 1.41
N PHE A 102 -9.50 13.10 1.61
CA PHE A 102 -8.56 12.65 0.60
C PHE A 102 -8.92 11.25 0.11
N ILE A 103 -9.17 10.32 1.05
CA ILE A 103 -9.57 8.94 0.74
C ILE A 103 -10.85 8.92 -0.10
N SER A 104 -11.86 9.71 0.27
CA SER A 104 -13.13 9.79 -0.47
C SER A 104 -12.94 10.30 -1.90
N ARG A 105 -12.11 11.32 -2.10
CA ARG A 105 -11.79 11.84 -3.43
C ARG A 105 -11.07 10.81 -4.28
N CYS A 106 -10.05 10.13 -3.73
CA CYS A 106 -9.36 9.06 -4.44
C CYS A 106 -10.32 7.95 -4.87
N ARG A 107 -11.22 7.50 -4.00
CA ARG A 107 -12.22 6.48 -4.33
C ARG A 107 -13.20 6.94 -5.40
N ASN A 108 -13.60 8.21 -5.38
CA ASN A 108 -14.41 8.77 -6.46
C ASN A 108 -13.66 8.69 -7.79
N VAL A 109 -12.40 9.14 -7.86
CA VAL A 109 -11.59 9.04 -9.08
C VAL A 109 -11.42 7.59 -9.55
N ILE A 110 -11.14 6.64 -8.64
CA ILE A 110 -11.02 5.23 -8.99
C ILE A 110 -12.33 4.71 -9.61
N ALA A 111 -13.48 5.06 -9.03
CA ALA A 111 -14.79 4.70 -9.56
C ALA A 111 -15.06 5.33 -10.94
N THR A 112 -14.72 6.61 -11.13
CA THR A 112 -14.82 7.31 -12.42
C THR A 112 -14.01 6.61 -13.50
N CYS A 113 -12.73 6.33 -13.19
CA CYS A 113 -11.81 5.68 -14.11
C CYS A 113 -12.24 4.24 -14.43
N GLY A 114 -12.91 3.55 -13.51
CA GLY A 114 -13.44 2.21 -13.72
C GLY A 114 -14.59 2.13 -14.74
N ASN A 115 -15.28 3.24 -15.02
CA ASN A 115 -16.44 3.29 -15.91
C ASN A 115 -16.11 3.50 -17.40
N GLY A 116 -14.83 3.64 -17.77
CA GLY A 116 -14.41 3.76 -19.16
C GLY A 116 -13.20 4.68 -19.36
N SER A 117 -13.04 5.19 -20.59
CA SER A 117 -11.99 6.16 -20.89
C SER A 117 -12.24 7.46 -20.13
N PHE A 118 -11.24 7.90 -19.37
CA PHE A 118 -11.25 9.17 -18.65
C PHE A 118 -10.16 10.09 -19.19
N SER A 119 -10.34 11.40 -19.01
CA SER A 119 -9.28 12.38 -19.22
C SER A 119 -8.99 13.11 -17.91
N TYR A 120 -7.84 13.76 -17.85
CA TYR A 120 -7.47 14.60 -16.72
C TYR A 120 -8.53 15.68 -16.44
N GLU A 121 -9.02 16.35 -17.50
CA GLU A 121 -10.05 17.37 -17.40
C GLU A 121 -11.35 16.81 -16.86
N ALA A 122 -11.76 15.62 -17.31
CA ALA A 122 -12.98 14.98 -16.83
C ALA A 122 -12.92 14.68 -15.33
N ILE A 123 -11.77 14.19 -14.84
CA ILE A 123 -11.54 13.96 -13.41
C ILE A 123 -11.59 15.27 -12.62
N ALA A 124 -10.90 16.31 -13.10
CA ALA A 124 -10.87 17.61 -12.42
C ALA A 124 -12.28 18.24 -12.33
N VAL A 125 -13.08 18.17 -13.40
CA VAL A 125 -14.47 18.64 -13.39
C VAL A 125 -15.31 17.84 -12.40
N GLU A 126 -15.19 16.52 -12.40
CA GLU A 126 -15.96 15.68 -11.46
C GLU A 126 -15.60 15.96 -10.00
N LEU A 127 -14.32 16.12 -9.68
CA LEU A 127 -13.86 16.50 -8.35
C LEU A 127 -14.42 17.88 -7.94
N CYS A 128 -14.43 18.83 -8.86
CA CYS A 128 -15.00 20.15 -8.62
C CYS A 128 -16.51 20.07 -8.33
N ASP A 129 -17.26 19.31 -9.11
CA ASP A 129 -18.71 19.19 -8.98
C ASP A 129 -19.12 18.43 -7.70
N ASN A 130 -18.38 17.38 -7.34
CA ASN A 130 -18.71 16.51 -6.22
C ASN A 130 -18.19 16.99 -4.85
N PHE A 131 -17.08 17.74 -4.81
CA PHE A 131 -16.41 18.08 -3.56
C PHE A 131 -16.16 19.58 -3.36
N ASP A 132 -15.33 20.18 -4.22
CA ASP A 132 -14.67 21.44 -3.87
C ASP A 132 -15.51 22.67 -4.23
N ARG A 133 -16.34 22.60 -5.28
CA ARG A 133 -16.93 23.77 -5.97
C ARG A 133 -15.92 24.88 -6.28
N ASP A 134 -14.64 24.55 -6.22
CA ASP A 134 -13.47 25.36 -6.51
C ASP A 134 -12.58 24.53 -7.43
N ILE A 135 -12.49 24.98 -8.68
CA ILE A 135 -11.74 24.28 -9.71
C ILE A 135 -10.25 24.22 -9.40
N GLN A 136 -9.69 25.20 -8.69
CA GLN A 136 -8.26 25.22 -8.39
C GLN A 136 -7.88 24.14 -7.38
N GLN A 137 -8.73 23.93 -6.37
CA GLN A 137 -8.57 22.85 -5.39
C GLN A 137 -8.79 21.49 -6.04
N ALA A 138 -9.80 21.36 -6.91
CA ALA A 138 -10.08 20.13 -7.65
C ALA A 138 -8.91 19.74 -8.57
N ILE A 139 -8.29 20.71 -9.25
CA ILE A 139 -7.06 20.51 -10.04
C ILE A 139 -5.92 19.99 -9.17
N ASN A 140 -5.68 20.59 -7.99
CA ASN A 140 -4.63 20.13 -7.08
C ASN A 140 -4.84 18.68 -6.62
N TYR A 141 -6.07 18.30 -6.29
CA TYR A 141 -6.40 16.90 -5.99
C TYR A 141 -6.24 15.98 -7.21
N CYS A 142 -6.66 16.44 -8.40
CA CYS A 142 -6.47 15.69 -9.64
C CYS A 142 -4.99 15.41 -9.92
N ASP A 143 -4.13 16.42 -9.75
CA ASP A 143 -2.67 16.28 -9.88
C ASP A 143 -2.10 15.31 -8.86
N ALA A 144 -2.48 15.44 -7.58
CA ALA A 144 -2.03 14.56 -6.51
C ALA A 144 -2.40 13.10 -6.80
N ILE A 145 -3.66 12.84 -7.16
CA ILE A 145 -4.15 11.48 -7.44
C ILE A 145 -3.49 10.92 -8.69
N SER A 146 -3.36 11.73 -9.75
CA SER A 146 -2.67 11.33 -10.98
C SER A 146 -1.21 10.96 -10.71
N SER A 147 -0.51 11.73 -9.87
CA SER A 147 0.86 11.44 -9.45
C SER A 147 0.97 10.09 -8.72
N LEU A 148 0.02 9.79 -7.82
CA LEU A 148 -0.03 8.48 -7.20
C LEU A 148 -0.22 7.36 -8.23
N LEU A 149 -1.08 7.53 -9.23
CA LEU A 149 -1.34 6.51 -10.26
C LEU A 149 -0.18 6.30 -11.24
N LEU A 150 0.67 7.31 -11.44
CA LEU A 150 1.77 7.29 -12.41
C LEU A 150 3.09 6.74 -11.83
N VAL A 151 3.23 6.70 -10.50
CA VAL A 151 4.47 6.26 -9.85
C VAL A 151 4.51 4.72 -9.74
N ASP A 152 5.67 4.13 -10.01
CA ASP A 152 5.89 2.72 -9.66
C ASP A 152 5.85 2.55 -8.14
N HIS A 153 4.86 1.81 -7.68
CA HIS A 153 4.67 1.53 -6.28
C HIS A 153 5.61 0.44 -5.76
N GLY A 154 6.47 -0.14 -6.59
CA GLY A 154 7.44 -1.16 -6.19
C GLY A 154 6.77 -2.39 -5.58
N TYR A 155 5.55 -2.71 -6.01
CA TYR A 155 4.74 -3.77 -5.42
C TYR A 155 5.38 -5.14 -5.62
N PHE A 156 5.43 -5.94 -4.55
CA PHE A 156 5.67 -7.37 -4.62
C PHE A 156 5.01 -8.07 -3.42
N ARG A 157 4.80 -9.37 -3.55
CA ARG A 157 4.22 -10.20 -2.48
C ARG A 157 4.97 -11.52 -2.35
N PHE A 158 4.80 -12.17 -1.21
CA PHE A 158 5.26 -13.53 -0.93
C PHE A 158 4.04 -14.37 -0.56
N ASP A 159 3.87 -15.52 -1.23
CA ASP A 159 2.74 -16.41 -1.02
C ASP A 159 3.21 -17.80 -0.52
N ASP A 160 2.48 -18.39 0.42
CA ASP A 160 2.46 -19.82 0.77
C ASP A 160 1.26 -20.48 0.05
N ASP A 161 1.46 -20.80 -1.23
CA ASP A 161 0.42 -21.33 -2.12
C ASP A 161 0.54 -22.85 -2.29
N LEU A 162 0.16 -23.59 -1.25
CA LEU A 162 0.13 -25.05 -1.29
C LEU A 162 -0.86 -25.57 -2.34
N LYS A 163 -1.97 -24.86 -2.57
CA LYS A 163 -3.07 -25.32 -3.42
C LYS A 163 -2.67 -25.38 -4.89
N ASN A 164 -1.91 -24.41 -5.38
CA ASN A 164 -1.48 -24.36 -6.78
C ASN A 164 -0.03 -24.83 -6.98
N ALA A 165 0.64 -25.34 -5.94
CA ALA A 165 2.02 -25.79 -6.01
C ALA A 165 2.25 -26.83 -7.11
N ARG A 166 3.18 -26.53 -8.04
CA ARG A 166 3.54 -27.38 -9.18
C ARG A 166 5.06 -27.40 -9.38
N GLY A 167 5.76 -27.93 -8.39
CA GLY A 167 7.22 -28.06 -8.41
C GLY A 167 7.92 -26.73 -8.73
N LYS A 168 8.90 -26.75 -9.64
CA LYS A 168 9.62 -25.54 -10.05
C LYS A 168 8.81 -24.57 -10.92
N VAL A 169 7.67 -25.01 -11.46
CA VAL A 169 6.84 -24.16 -12.33
C VAL A 169 5.99 -23.20 -11.50
N HIS A 170 5.50 -23.65 -10.35
CA HIS A 170 4.80 -22.82 -9.37
C HIS A 170 5.21 -23.29 -7.97
N PRO A 171 6.34 -22.77 -7.43
CA PRO A 171 6.81 -23.18 -6.11
C PRO A 171 5.77 -22.84 -5.04
N ARG A 172 5.63 -23.70 -4.02
CA ARG A 172 4.72 -23.44 -2.90
C ARG A 172 5.01 -22.07 -2.26
N TYR A 173 6.26 -21.84 -1.91
CA TYR A 173 6.73 -20.57 -1.38
C TYR A 173 7.36 -19.76 -2.50
N HIS A 174 6.81 -18.59 -2.80
CA HIS A 174 7.35 -17.78 -3.89
C HIS A 174 7.07 -16.30 -3.69
N PHE A 175 7.96 -15.48 -4.23
CA PHE A 175 7.70 -14.07 -4.47
C PHE A 175 7.05 -13.87 -5.82
N ASP A 176 6.05 -13.00 -5.84
CA ASP A 176 5.46 -12.43 -7.04
C ASP A 176 5.87 -10.98 -7.16
N PHE A 177 6.47 -10.64 -8.30
CA PHE A 177 6.83 -9.28 -8.65
C PHE A 177 5.91 -8.73 -9.72
N PHE A 178 5.72 -7.42 -9.67
CA PHE A 178 4.88 -6.64 -10.57
C PHE A 178 3.38 -6.89 -10.38
N CYS A 179 2.61 -5.82 -10.51
CA CYS A 179 1.16 -5.83 -10.34
C CYS A 179 0.41 -6.38 -11.56
N ASN A 180 0.99 -6.31 -12.77
CA ASN A 180 0.29 -6.71 -13.98
C ASN A 180 0.44 -8.22 -14.25
N ASN A 181 -0.69 -8.90 -14.52
CA ASN A 181 -0.74 -10.32 -14.84
C ASN A 181 0.09 -10.71 -16.07
N SER A 182 0.27 -9.80 -17.03
CA SER A 182 1.05 -10.09 -18.25
C SER A 182 2.56 -9.99 -18.06
N THR A 183 3.03 -9.38 -16.97
CA THR A 183 4.46 -9.15 -16.69
C THR A 183 4.93 -9.78 -15.39
N ASN A 184 4.06 -10.51 -14.69
CA ASN A 184 4.38 -11.14 -13.42
C ASN A 184 5.55 -12.13 -13.59
N VAL A 185 6.55 -11.99 -12.73
CA VAL A 185 7.66 -12.94 -12.60
C VAL A 185 7.70 -13.46 -11.18
N LYS A 186 8.13 -14.71 -11.04
CA LYS A 186 8.16 -15.40 -9.76
C LYS A 186 9.57 -15.84 -9.37
N ILE A 187 9.88 -15.77 -8.09
CA ILE A 187 11.09 -16.37 -7.52
C ILE A 187 10.68 -17.32 -6.39
N GLY A 188 10.97 -18.61 -6.55
CA GLY A 188 10.67 -19.61 -5.52
C GLY A 188 11.65 -19.58 -4.36
N SER A 189 11.19 -20.00 -3.19
CA SER A 189 12.02 -20.34 -2.03
C SER A 189 11.73 -21.78 -1.58
N ASN A 190 12.73 -22.45 -1.01
CA ASN A 190 12.55 -23.79 -0.45
C ASN A 190 11.95 -23.74 0.96
N ILE A 191 11.96 -22.56 1.59
CA ILE A 191 11.50 -22.33 2.95
C ILE A 191 10.37 -21.31 2.98
N ARG A 192 9.55 -21.37 4.04
CA ARG A 192 8.59 -20.30 4.32
C ARG A 192 9.34 -19.08 4.83
N ILE A 193 9.12 -17.93 4.20
CA ILE A 193 9.70 -16.67 4.63
C ILE A 193 8.83 -16.06 5.72
N GLY A 194 9.47 -15.58 6.78
CA GLY A 194 8.82 -14.90 7.90
C GLY A 194 9.17 -13.42 7.97
N ASP A 195 8.58 -12.75 8.95
CA ASP A 195 8.62 -11.29 9.14
C ASP A 195 10.05 -10.72 9.16
N THR A 196 11.00 -11.42 9.79
CA THR A 196 12.38 -10.97 9.95
C THR A 196 13.07 -10.74 8.61
N PHE A 197 12.74 -11.53 7.58
CA PHE A 197 13.26 -11.35 6.24
C PHE A 197 12.92 -9.97 5.68
N PHE A 198 11.67 -9.52 5.85
CA PHE A 198 11.23 -8.22 5.35
C PHE A 198 11.82 -7.07 6.16
N LEU A 199 11.95 -7.24 7.48
CA LEU A 199 12.61 -6.25 8.33
C LEU A 199 14.08 -6.06 7.91
N ASP A 200 14.78 -7.14 7.59
CA ASP A 200 16.17 -7.07 7.10
C ASP A 200 16.25 -6.54 5.67
N LEU A 201 15.27 -6.88 4.81
CA LEU A 201 15.19 -6.39 3.43
C LEU A 201 15.00 -4.87 3.35
N PHE A 202 14.21 -4.29 4.25
CA PHE A 202 13.92 -2.85 4.23
C PHE A 202 14.99 -2.01 4.94
N ASP A 203 15.82 -2.64 5.77
CA ASP A 203 16.88 -1.97 6.51
C ASP A 203 18.17 -1.90 5.67
N VAL A 204 18.44 -0.70 5.13
CA VAL A 204 19.63 -0.48 4.32
C VAL A 204 20.95 -0.69 5.07
N SER A 205 20.92 -0.67 6.40
CA SER A 205 22.10 -0.86 7.25
C SER A 205 22.44 -2.34 7.50
N LYS A 206 21.57 -3.26 7.09
CA LYS A 206 21.77 -4.71 7.23
C LYS A 206 22.20 -5.35 5.93
N ASP A 207 22.79 -6.54 6.04
CA ASP A 207 23.05 -7.41 4.89
C ASP A 207 21.75 -7.82 4.21
N ARG A 208 21.78 -7.96 2.88
CA ARG A 208 20.60 -8.35 2.12
C ARG A 208 20.30 -9.84 2.33
N PRO A 209 19.06 -10.20 2.70
CA PRO A 209 18.74 -11.60 2.94
C PRO A 209 18.74 -12.37 1.61
N TYR A 210 19.23 -13.61 1.66
CA TYR A 210 19.21 -14.54 0.53
C TYR A 210 17.98 -15.44 0.60
N LEU A 211 17.52 -15.89 -0.56
CA LEU A 211 16.53 -16.95 -0.67
C LEU A 211 17.27 -18.29 -0.59
N THR A 212 17.14 -19.00 0.54
CA THR A 212 17.70 -20.34 0.73
C THR A 212 16.64 -21.43 0.64
#